data_AF-A0A528D4K2-F1
#
_entry.id   AF-A0A528D4K2-F1
#
_cell.length_a   1.000
_cell.length_b   1.000
_cell.length_c   1.000
_cell.angle_alpha   90.00
_cell.angle_beta   90.00
_cell.angle_gamma   90.00
#
_symmetry.space_group_name_H-M   'P 1'
#
loop_
_entity.id
_entity.type
_entity.pdbx_description
1 polymer ?
#
loop_
_entity_poly.entity_id
_entity_poly.type
_entity_poly.pdbx_seq_one_letter_code
_entity_poly.pdbx_strand_id
1 'polypeptide(L)'
;MKLFLLGVATLAGLFLASSQAWSADKLLNASYDVGRELFAQVNKAFIAKHPGVTIDQSHAGTSAQARAIAEGLGADVVTFNQVIDIDFLVSKGLI
;
A
#
# COMPACT_ATOMS: atom_id res chain seq x y z
N MET A 1 -40.55 -40.66 -15.30
CA MET A 1 -39.12 -40.26 -15.47
C MET A 1 -39.08 -38.79 -15.86
N LYS A 2 -38.16 -38.00 -15.29
CA LYS A 2 -37.86 -36.58 -15.64
C LYS A 2 -38.70 -35.48 -14.97
N LEU A 3 -38.75 -35.39 -13.64
CA LEU A 3 -39.14 -34.11 -12.99
C LEU A 3 -38.47 -33.83 -11.62
N PHE A 4 -37.58 -34.69 -11.14
CA PHE A 4 -36.89 -34.53 -9.85
C PHE A 4 -35.38 -34.25 -9.97
N LEU A 5 -34.90 -33.84 -11.14
CA LEU A 5 -33.47 -33.57 -11.38
C LEU A 5 -33.13 -32.10 -11.65
N LEU A 6 -34.11 -31.19 -11.70
CA LEU A 6 -33.85 -29.77 -11.95
C LEU A 6 -33.59 -28.93 -10.67
N GLY A 7 -33.91 -29.45 -9.49
CA GLY A 7 -33.82 -28.68 -8.24
C GLY A 7 -32.43 -28.64 -7.58
N VAL A 8 -31.52 -29.53 -7.98
CA VAL A 8 -30.19 -29.65 -7.35
C VAL A 8 -29.10 -28.94 -8.16
N ALA A 9 -29.36 -28.58 -9.42
CA ALA A 9 -28.38 -27.93 -10.29
C ALA A 9 -28.21 -26.42 -10.03
N THR A 10 -29.12 -25.78 -9.29
CA THR A 10 -29.07 -24.32 -9.04
C THR A 10 -28.30 -23.92 -7.78
N LEU A 11 -28.00 -24.85 -6.86
CA LEU A 11 -27.24 -24.55 -5.64
C LEU A 11 -25.71 -24.66 -5.79
N ALA A 12 -25.22 -25.28 -6.87
CA ALA A 12 -23.78 -25.44 -7.09
C ALA A 12 -23.09 -24.22 -7.73
N GLY A 13 -23.86 -23.26 -8.26
CA GLY A 13 -23.32 -22.09 -8.96
C GLY A 13 -22.92 -20.91 -8.08
N LEU A 14 -23.34 -20.86 -6.81
CA LEU A 14 -23.15 -19.69 -5.96
C LEU A 14 -21.79 -19.61 -5.23
N PHE A 15 -20.96 -20.65 -5.28
CA PHE A 15 -19.68 -20.69 -4.57
C PHE A 15 -18.46 -20.30 -5.41
N LEU A 16 -18.60 -20.08 -6.73
CA LEU A 16 -17.48 -19.72 -7.61
C LEU A 16 -17.36 -18.22 -7.89
N ALA A 17 -18.23 -17.40 -7.32
CA ALA A 17 -18.10 -15.95 -7.31
C ALA A 17 -17.46 -15.48 -5.99
N SER A 18 -16.41 -16.16 -5.53
CA SER A 18 -15.40 -15.47 -4.72
C SER A 18 -14.74 -14.46 -5.66
N SER A 19 -15.34 -13.29 -5.80
CA SER A 19 -14.57 -12.11 -6.16
C SER A 19 -13.43 -12.09 -5.15
N GLN A 20 -12.23 -12.44 -5.58
CA GLN A 20 -11.02 -12.00 -4.90
C GLN A 20 -11.25 -10.49 -4.79
N ALA A 21 -11.67 -10.03 -3.60
CA ALA A 21 -11.53 -8.63 -3.28
C ALA A 21 -10.03 -8.45 -3.30
N TRP A 22 -9.51 -7.93 -4.41
CA TRP A 22 -8.17 -7.40 -4.45
C TRP A 22 -8.21 -6.33 -3.37
N SER A 23 -7.74 -6.67 -2.17
CA SER A 23 -7.49 -5.69 -1.13
C SER A 23 -6.66 -4.63 -1.83
N ALA A 24 -7.20 -3.43 -1.97
CA ALA A 24 -6.45 -2.35 -2.59
C ALA A 24 -5.17 -2.23 -1.77
N ASP A 25 -4.03 -2.55 -2.36
CA ASP A 25 -2.74 -2.43 -1.69
C ASP A 25 -2.56 -0.93 -1.46
N LYS A 26 -2.87 -0.50 -0.25
CA LYS A 26 -2.73 0.88 0.18
C LYS A 26 -1.32 1.01 0.73
N LEU A 27 -0.49 1.75 0.00
CA LEU A 27 0.89 2.02 0.37
C LEU A 27 0.99 3.42 0.98
N LEU A 28 1.92 3.59 1.92
CA LEU A 28 2.35 4.88 2.42
C LEU A 28 3.79 5.17 1.99
N ASN A 29 3.97 6.25 1.23
CA ASN A 29 5.28 6.80 0.89
C ASN A 29 5.64 7.92 1.88
N ALA A 30 6.56 7.65 2.81
CA ALA A 30 7.11 8.64 3.72
C ALA A 30 8.32 9.34 3.08
N SER A 31 8.09 10.54 2.57
CA SER A 31 9.05 11.32 1.80
C SER A 31 9.56 12.54 2.56
N TYR A 32 10.76 13.00 2.19
CA TYR A 32 11.27 14.30 2.62
C TYR A 32 10.58 15.43 1.86
N ASP A 33 10.30 16.55 2.54
CA ASP A 33 9.40 17.61 2.03
C ASP A 33 9.85 18.23 0.71
N VAL A 34 11.16 18.40 0.52
CA VAL A 34 11.74 18.94 -0.73
C VAL A 34 11.41 18.04 -1.95
N GLY A 35 11.26 16.73 -1.73
CA GLY A 35 10.88 15.76 -2.77
C GLY A 35 9.37 15.64 -3.00
N ARG A 36 8.52 16.38 -2.28
CA ARG A 36 7.06 16.15 -2.26
C ARG A 36 6.43 16.09 -3.65
N GLU A 37 6.67 17.10 -4.48
CA GLU A 37 6.06 17.20 -5.81
C GLU A 37 6.61 16.15 -6.79
N LEU A 38 7.88 15.76 -6.62
CA LEU A 38 8.48 14.68 -7.40
C LEU A 38 7.79 13.36 -7.04
N PHE A 39 7.68 13.04 -5.75
CA PHE A 39 7.05 11.80 -5.31
C PHE A 39 5.56 11.76 -5.59
N ALA A 40 4.86 12.89 -5.59
CA ALA A 40 3.46 12.94 -6.03
C ALA A 40 3.33 12.50 -7.50
N GLN A 41 4.25 12.93 -8.36
CA GLN A 41 4.29 12.52 -9.77
C GLN A 41 4.68 11.04 -9.93
N VAL A 42 5.68 10.58 -9.17
CA VAL A 42 6.10 9.16 -9.16
C VAL A 42 4.96 8.26 -8.70
N ASN A 43 4.28 8.61 -7.60
CA ASN A 43 3.14 7.88 -7.06
C ASN A 43 2.01 7.80 -8.09
N LYS A 44 1.68 8.92 -8.74
CA LYS A 44 0.66 8.95 -9.82
C LYS A 44 1.03 8.03 -10.99
N ALA A 45 2.30 8.05 -11.42
CA ALA A 45 2.78 7.18 -12.49
C ALA A 45 2.77 5.69 -12.09
N PHE A 46 3.06 5.38 -10.83
CA PHE A 46 2.98 4.02 -10.29
C PHE A 46 1.54 3.52 -10.28
N ILE A 47 0.60 4.30 -9.71
CA ILE A 47 -0.82 3.94 -9.67
C ILE A 47 -1.38 3.67 -11.08
N ALA A 48 -0.96 4.46 -12.08
CA ALA A 48 -1.39 4.25 -13.47
C ALA A 48 -0.93 2.90 -14.07
N LYS A 49 0.18 2.34 -13.58
CA LYS A 49 0.71 1.02 -13.99
C LYS A 49 0.20 -0.13 -13.15
N HIS A 50 -0.33 0.16 -11.96
CA HIS A 50 -0.76 -0.84 -10.98
C HIS A 50 -2.23 -0.60 -10.58
N PRO A 51 -3.21 -0.98 -11.43
CA PRO A 51 -4.62 -0.83 -11.12
C PRO A 51 -4.98 -1.56 -9.82
N GLY A 52 -5.70 -0.88 -8.94
CA GLY A 52 -6.08 -1.40 -7.62
C GLY A 52 -5.14 -0.98 -6.48
N VAL A 53 -3.95 -0.46 -6.78
CA VAL A 53 -3.06 0.13 -5.76
C VAL A 53 -3.48 1.57 -5.47
N THR A 54 -3.40 1.96 -4.20
CA THR A 54 -3.50 3.37 -3.78
C THR A 54 -2.25 3.77 -3.01
N ILE A 55 -1.83 5.03 -3.12
CA ILE A 55 -0.65 5.52 -2.42
C ILE A 55 -1.00 6.81 -1.69
N ASP A 56 -0.88 6.78 -0.36
CA ASP A 56 -0.83 7.97 0.47
C ASP A 56 0.61 8.46 0.56
N GLN A 57 0.81 9.77 0.71
CA GLN A 57 2.12 10.36 0.86
C GLN A 57 2.18 11.18 2.15
N SER A 58 3.15 10.84 3.01
CA SER A 58 3.56 11.69 4.12
C SER A 58 4.78 12.50 3.69
N HIS A 59 4.84 13.78 4.06
CA HIS A 59 6.01 14.62 3.79
C HIS A 59 6.31 15.59 4.94
N ALA A 60 7.59 15.65 5.32
CA ALA A 60 8.13 16.53 6.35
C ALA A 60 9.67 16.57 6.23
N GLY A 61 10.38 17.28 7.12
CA GLY A 61 11.83 17.10 7.24
C GLY A 61 12.17 15.64 7.56
N THR A 62 13.29 15.12 7.06
CA THR A 62 13.65 13.68 7.19
C THR A 62 13.73 13.22 8.62
N SER A 63 14.34 14.00 9.52
CA SER A 63 14.39 13.64 10.94
C SER A 63 13.01 13.65 11.61
N ALA A 64 12.04 14.41 11.09
CA ALA A 64 10.65 14.34 11.57
C ALA A 64 9.97 13.06 11.08
N GLN A 65 10.14 12.69 9.81
CA GLN A 65 9.62 11.43 9.28
C GLN A 65 10.23 10.21 9.97
N ALA A 66 11.55 10.20 10.16
CA ALA A 66 12.25 9.11 10.82
C ALA A 66 11.72 8.87 12.25
N ARG A 67 11.46 9.96 12.99
CA ARG A 67 10.83 9.90 14.31
C ARG A 67 9.39 9.41 14.24
N ALA A 68 8.58 9.91 13.31
CA ALA A 68 7.21 9.45 13.13
C ALA A 68 7.14 7.94 12.84
N ILE A 69 8.04 7.41 12.01
CA ILE A 69 8.16 5.97 11.74
C ILE A 69 8.55 5.21 13.01
N ALA A 70 9.56 5.70 13.74
CA ALA A 70 9.95 5.10 15.03
C ALA A 70 8.85 5.16 16.10
N GLU A 71 7.90 6.08 15.97
CA GLU A 71 6.72 6.23 16.83
C GLU A 71 5.50 5.44 16.32
N GLY A 72 5.61 4.73 15.18
CA GLY A 72 4.58 3.82 14.68
C GLY A 72 3.88 4.26 13.39
N LEU A 73 4.38 5.27 12.68
CA LEU A 73 3.93 5.55 11.31
C LEU A 73 4.31 4.37 10.40
N GLY A 74 3.31 3.60 9.95
CA GLY A 74 3.50 2.47 9.03
C GLY A 74 3.82 2.94 7.61
N ALA A 75 5.09 3.22 7.34
CA ALA A 75 5.58 3.57 6.01
C ALA A 75 6.04 2.33 5.25
N ASP A 76 5.54 2.16 4.02
CA ASP A 76 5.96 1.06 3.13
C ASP A 76 7.20 1.45 2.31
N VAL A 77 7.34 2.74 2.01
CA VAL A 77 8.48 3.29 1.29
C VAL A 77 8.99 4.52 2.04
N VAL A 78 10.31 4.56 2.27
CA VAL A 78 10.98 5.67 2.93
C VAL A 78 11.95 6.33 1.95
N THR A 79 11.83 7.64 1.77
CA THR A 79 12.74 8.42 0.91
C THR A 79 13.29 9.62 1.66
N PHE A 80 14.57 9.57 2.06
CA PHE A 80 15.24 10.60 2.84
C PHE A 80 16.42 11.24 2.09
N ASN A 81 16.68 12.52 2.34
CA ASN A 81 17.82 13.25 1.79
C ASN A 81 19.08 13.17 2.67
N GLN A 82 18.99 12.61 3.89
CA GLN A 82 20.12 12.46 4.82
C GLN A 82 20.28 10.98 5.20
N VAL A 83 21.50 10.47 5.03
CA VAL A 83 21.83 9.07 5.36
C VAL A 83 21.69 8.80 6.87
N ILE A 84 22.02 9.79 7.71
CA ILE A 84 21.94 9.66 9.16
C ILE A 84 20.50 9.36 9.67
N ASP A 85 19.47 9.83 8.96
CA ASP A 85 18.07 9.55 9.32
C ASP A 85 17.67 8.13 8.89
N ILE A 86 18.31 7.56 7.87
CA ILE A 86 18.17 6.15 7.48
C ILE A 86 18.88 5.28 8.51
N ASP A 87 20.12 5.62 8.88
CA ASP A 87 20.89 4.89 9.90
C ASP A 87 20.16 4.86 11.25
N PHE A 88 19.44 5.95 11.58
CA PHE A 88 18.57 5.99 12.75
C PHE A 88 17.49 4.89 12.69
N LEU A 89 16.79 4.72 11.56
CA LEU A 89 15.78 3.68 11.40
C LEU A 89 16.39 2.26 11.46
N VAL A 90 17.55 2.06 10.84
CA VAL A 90 18.32 0.80 10.91
C VAL A 90 18.68 0.48 12.36
N SER A 91 19.18 1.46 13.12
CA SER A 91 19.54 1.27 14.53
C SER A 91 18.36 0.87 15.43
N LYS A 92 17.13 1.18 14.99
CA LYS A 92 15.88 0.79 15.64
C LYS A 92 15.33 -0.55 15.15
N GLY A 93 15.95 -1.15 14.14
CA GLY A 93 15.49 -2.40 13.52
C GLY A 93 14.18 -2.23 12.74
N LEU A 94 13.92 -1.03 12.20
CA LEU A 94 12.68 -0.73 11.47
C LEU A 94 12.82 -0.94 9.96
N ILE A 95 14.05 -0.95 9.44
CA ILE A 95 14.41 -1.24 8.04
C ILE A 95 15.72 -2.02 7.97
#